data_AF-A0A8K0KIR7-F1
#
_entry.id   AF-A0A8K0KIR7-F1
#
_cell.length_a   1.000
_cell.length_b   1.000
_cell.length_c   1.000
_cell.angle_alpha   90.00
_cell.angle_beta   90.00
_cell.angle_gamma   90.00
#
_symmetry.space_group_name_H-M   'P 1'
#
loop_
_entity.id
_entity.type
_entity.pdbx_description
1 polymer ?
#
loop_
_entity_poly.entity_id
_entity_poly.type
_entity_poly.pdbx_seq_one_letter_code
_entity_poly.pdbx_strand_id
1 'polypeptide(L)'
;MINKLVTKLKKMPSIRNIVPIPSAKVPIIKFKHIYTQLEGDISLYNTLAQHNTQLLKMYSCIDERVKLTDVQPKPEEIEEGQDVWFYKDREKLPQIWPEYGKNKLSVGSLWLKMLRFYTEDFDFEEYVISIRQKQKLFKFEKMWYKKAMAIEDPFDITHNLGGALSRKSKLLIIILM
;
A
#
# COMPACT_ATOMS: atom_id res chain seq x y z
N MET A 1 -25.16 7.53 -7.56
CA MET A 1 -24.70 6.18 -8.00
C MET A 1 -24.71 5.17 -6.85
N ILE A 2 -24.05 5.48 -5.72
CA ILE A 2 -24.06 4.67 -4.48
C ILE A 2 -25.46 4.27 -4.02
N ASN A 3 -26.42 5.20 -3.98
CA ASN A 3 -27.80 4.89 -3.57
C ASN A 3 -28.47 3.81 -4.44
N LYS A 4 -28.19 3.79 -5.76
CA LYS A 4 -28.70 2.74 -6.66
C LYS A 4 -28.09 1.37 -6.30
N LEU A 5 -26.81 1.34 -5.96
CA LEU A 5 -26.11 0.11 -5.57
C LEU A 5 -26.59 -0.39 -4.20
N VAL A 6 -26.77 0.50 -3.22
CA VAL A 6 -27.37 0.16 -1.91
C VAL A 6 -28.74 -0.50 -2.09
N THR A 7 -29.61 0.06 -2.94
CA THR A 7 -30.92 -0.52 -3.23
C THR A 7 -30.82 -1.92 -3.84
N LYS A 8 -29.83 -2.18 -4.70
CA LYS A 8 -29.59 -3.52 -5.25
C LYS A 8 -29.09 -4.49 -4.17
N LEU A 9 -28.13 -4.08 -3.34
CA LEU A 9 -27.59 -4.91 -2.26
C LEU A 9 -28.65 -5.30 -1.23
N LYS A 10 -29.58 -4.38 -0.91
CA LYS A 10 -30.70 -4.66 0.01
C LYS A 10 -31.63 -5.78 -0.49
N LYS A 11 -31.69 -6.04 -1.80
CA LYS A 11 -32.51 -7.11 -2.39
C LYS A 11 -31.82 -8.47 -2.34
N MET A 12 -30.52 -8.52 -2.04
CA MET A 12 -29.77 -9.78 -2.02
C MET A 12 -29.97 -10.46 -0.66
N PRO A 13 -30.48 -11.72 -0.61
CA PRO A 13 -30.74 -12.40 0.65
C PRO A 13 -29.47 -12.69 1.43
N SER A 14 -28.34 -12.83 0.74
CA SER A 14 -27.04 -13.16 1.32
C SER A 14 -26.32 -11.98 1.99
N ILE A 15 -26.86 -10.77 1.92
CA ILE A 15 -26.20 -9.53 2.36
C ILE A 15 -27.01 -8.86 3.48
N ARG A 16 -26.31 -8.44 4.54
CA ARG A 16 -26.86 -7.72 5.71
C ARG A 16 -25.95 -6.58 6.11
N ASN A 17 -26.39 -5.77 7.08
CA ASN A 17 -25.63 -4.67 7.68
C ASN A 17 -25.05 -3.69 6.65
N ILE A 18 -25.87 -3.26 5.69
CA ILE A 18 -25.45 -2.36 4.61
C ILE A 18 -25.31 -0.94 5.15
N VAL A 19 -24.09 -0.40 5.17
CA VAL A 19 -23.77 0.95 5.65
C VAL A 19 -23.05 1.75 4.55
N PRO A 20 -23.72 2.72 3.90
CA PRO A 20 -23.06 3.62 2.96
C PRO A 20 -22.22 4.67 3.70
N ILE A 21 -20.99 4.89 3.24
CA ILE A 21 -20.06 5.89 3.78
C ILE A 21 -19.57 6.76 2.61
N PRO A 22 -20.41 7.70 2.13
CA PRO A 22 -20.08 8.53 0.97
C PRO A 22 -19.10 9.67 1.27
N SER A 23 -18.91 10.04 2.54
CA SER A 23 -18.08 11.17 2.98
C SER A 23 -16.59 10.84 3.11
N ALA A 24 -16.18 9.57 2.96
CA ALA A 24 -14.79 9.17 3.00
C ALA A 24 -14.04 9.61 1.72
N LYS A 25 -12.69 9.69 1.78
CA LYS A 25 -11.85 10.00 0.60
C LYS A 25 -12.17 9.08 -0.58
N VAL A 26 -12.37 7.79 -0.30
CA VAL A 26 -12.92 6.82 -1.24
C VAL A 26 -14.31 6.42 -0.74
N PRO A 27 -15.39 6.80 -1.43
CA PRO A 27 -16.74 6.41 -1.06
C PRO A 27 -16.92 4.90 -1.07
N ILE A 28 -17.43 4.34 0.04
CA ILE A 28 -17.63 2.89 0.20
C ILE A 28 -19.03 2.53 0.68
N ILE A 29 -19.41 1.27 0.46
CA ILE A 29 -20.57 0.62 1.07
C ILE A 29 -20.05 -0.59 1.84
N LYS A 30 -20.16 -0.55 3.17
CA LYS A 30 -19.87 -1.71 4.02
C LYS A 30 -21.04 -2.67 4.02
N PHE A 31 -20.75 -3.96 4.09
CA PHE A 31 -21.76 -5.01 4.18
C PHE A 31 -21.21 -6.25 4.89
N LYS A 32 -22.12 -7.14 5.32
CA LYS A 32 -21.78 -8.46 5.86
C LYS A 32 -22.45 -9.56 5.04
N HIS A 33 -21.66 -10.54 4.60
CA HIS A 33 -22.17 -11.72 3.90
C HIS A 33 -22.58 -12.79 4.93
N ILE A 34 -23.83 -13.22 4.90
CA ILE A 34 -24.40 -14.03 5.98
C ILE A 34 -23.83 -15.46 6.03
N TYR A 35 -23.47 -16.05 4.89
CA TYR A 35 -23.06 -17.46 4.88
C TYR A 35 -21.61 -17.63 5.31
N THR A 36 -20.74 -16.70 4.90
CA THR A 36 -19.31 -16.75 5.26
C THR A 36 -19.01 -15.95 6.53
N GLN A 37 -19.97 -15.16 7.02
CA GLN A 37 -19.80 -14.19 8.10
C GLN A 37 -18.74 -13.11 7.81
N LEU A 38 -18.26 -13.01 6.56
CA LEU A 38 -17.25 -12.05 6.16
C LEU A 38 -17.87 -10.66 6.02
N GLU A 39 -17.13 -9.66 6.50
CA GLU A 39 -17.39 -8.26 6.23
C GLU A 39 -16.65 -7.85 4.97
N GLY A 40 -17.27 -6.98 4.18
CA GLY A 40 -16.70 -6.48 2.95
C GLY A 40 -17.10 -5.04 2.70
N ASP A 41 -16.25 -4.36 1.94
CA ASP A 41 -16.47 -2.99 1.51
C ASP A 41 -16.53 -2.97 -0.03
N ILE A 42 -17.51 -2.28 -0.59
CA ILE A 42 -17.60 -2.02 -2.03
C ILE A 42 -17.26 -0.54 -2.27
N SER A 43 -16.17 -0.30 -2.99
CA SER A 43 -15.84 1.02 -3.54
C SER A 43 -16.23 1.09 -5.02
N LEU A 44 -16.52 2.29 -5.51
CA LEU A 44 -16.76 2.53 -6.94
C LEU A 44 -15.55 3.24 -7.54
N TYR A 45 -15.04 2.72 -8.66
CA TYR A 45 -13.93 3.30 -9.42
C TYR A 45 -12.64 3.50 -8.62
N ASN A 46 -12.34 2.65 -7.64
CA ASN A 46 -11.04 2.67 -6.98
C ASN A 46 -10.03 1.84 -7.79
N THR A 47 -9.66 2.36 -8.97
CA THR A 47 -8.76 1.68 -9.92
C THR A 47 -7.34 1.58 -9.37
N LEU A 48 -6.84 2.63 -8.72
CA LEU A 48 -5.53 2.66 -8.07
C LEU A 48 -5.38 1.56 -7.01
N ALA A 49 -6.44 1.26 -6.24
CA ALA A 49 -6.39 0.14 -5.29
C ALA A 49 -6.24 -1.23 -5.97
N GLN A 50 -6.74 -1.38 -7.21
CA GLN A 50 -6.54 -2.60 -7.99
C GLN A 50 -5.07 -2.74 -8.39
N HIS A 51 -4.45 -1.65 -8.87
CA HIS A 51 -3.01 -1.62 -9.17
C HIS A 51 -2.16 -1.87 -7.94
N ASN A 52 -2.46 -1.22 -6.81
CA ASN A 52 -1.79 -1.48 -5.53
C ASN A 52 -1.88 -2.96 -5.14
N THR A 53 -3.04 -3.58 -5.32
CA THR A 53 -3.23 -5.01 -5.04
C THR A 53 -2.38 -5.88 -5.97
N GLN A 54 -2.31 -5.53 -7.26
CA GLN A 54 -1.48 -6.26 -8.23
C GLN A 54 0.02 -6.11 -7.93
N LEU A 55 0.46 -4.91 -7.56
CA LEU A 55 1.83 -4.61 -7.15
C LEU A 55 2.21 -5.44 -5.90
N LEU A 56 1.36 -5.42 -4.86
CA LEU A 56 1.58 -6.21 -3.65
C LEU A 56 1.57 -7.72 -3.92
N LYS A 57 0.70 -8.18 -4.82
CA LYS A 57 0.67 -9.58 -5.27
C LYS A 57 1.93 -9.95 -6.04
N MET A 58 2.45 -9.07 -6.89
CA MET A 58 3.71 -9.28 -7.58
C MET A 58 4.82 -9.44 -6.54
N TYR A 59 4.90 -8.49 -5.59
CA TYR A 59 5.85 -8.54 -4.47
C TYR A 59 5.79 -9.86 -3.70
N SER A 60 4.61 -10.33 -3.30
CA SER A 60 4.47 -11.61 -2.58
C SER A 60 4.87 -12.85 -3.40
N CYS A 61 4.93 -12.73 -4.73
CA CYS A 61 5.28 -13.83 -5.62
C CYS A 61 6.77 -13.85 -6.03
N ILE A 62 7.56 -12.84 -5.65
CA ILE A 62 8.96 -12.68 -6.07
C ILE A 62 9.92 -13.51 -5.23
N ASP A 63 9.74 -13.47 -3.91
CA ASP A 63 10.53 -14.18 -2.91
C ASP A 63 9.61 -14.40 -1.71
N GLU A 64 9.67 -15.55 -1.04
CA GLU A 64 8.88 -15.80 0.17
C GLU A 64 9.10 -14.75 1.29
N ARG A 65 10.16 -13.94 1.18
CA ARG A 65 10.61 -12.90 2.14
C ARG A 65 10.44 -11.44 1.66
N VAL A 66 10.10 -11.23 0.39
CA VAL A 66 9.71 -9.98 -0.32
C VAL A 66 10.51 -8.67 -0.10
N LYS A 67 11.17 -8.20 -1.18
CA LYS A 67 11.41 -6.79 -1.59
C LYS A 67 11.84 -6.72 -3.07
N LEU A 68 11.55 -5.63 -3.80
CA LEU A 68 12.14 -5.36 -5.13
C LEU A 68 12.45 -3.87 -5.37
N THR A 69 13.26 -3.62 -6.42
CA THR A 69 13.91 -2.37 -6.85
C THR A 69 13.71 -2.10 -8.35
N ASP A 70 14.12 -0.91 -8.80
CA ASP A 70 13.97 -0.32 -10.13
C ASP A 70 14.53 -1.16 -11.30
N VAL A 71 13.69 -1.44 -12.30
CA VAL A 71 14.04 -2.05 -13.60
C VAL A 71 13.87 -1.00 -14.70
N GLN A 72 14.82 -0.90 -15.63
CA GLN A 72 14.78 0.00 -16.79
C GLN A 72 14.90 -0.78 -18.11
N PRO A 73 14.30 -0.31 -19.22
CA PRO A 73 13.47 0.89 -19.34
C PRO A 73 12.05 0.66 -18.82
N LYS A 74 11.48 1.71 -18.22
CA LYS A 74 10.13 1.75 -17.67
C LYS A 74 9.15 2.35 -18.71
N PRO A 75 8.18 1.57 -19.23
CA PRO A 75 6.99 2.12 -19.90
C PRO A 75 6.19 3.04 -18.99
N GLU A 76 5.49 4.01 -19.58
CA GLU A 76 4.47 4.82 -18.89
C GLU A 76 3.10 4.16 -19.07
N GLU A 77 2.44 3.79 -17.97
CA GLU A 77 1.04 3.34 -17.96
C GLU A 77 0.25 4.32 -17.09
N ILE A 78 -0.55 5.21 -17.70
CA ILE A 78 -1.28 6.25 -16.95
C ILE A 78 -2.73 5.84 -16.68
N GLU A 79 -3.13 5.82 -15.41
CA GLU A 79 -4.51 5.70 -14.96
C GLU A 79 -4.85 6.76 -13.91
N GLU A 80 -6.00 7.44 -14.07
CA GLU A 80 -6.42 8.56 -13.20
C GLU A 80 -5.35 9.65 -13.01
N GLY A 81 -4.51 9.86 -14.03
CA GLY A 81 -3.40 10.82 -14.01
C GLY A 81 -2.18 10.37 -13.20
N GLN A 82 -2.17 9.13 -12.70
CA GLN A 82 -1.03 8.51 -12.02
C GLN A 82 -0.38 7.48 -12.93
N ASP A 83 0.95 7.39 -12.89
CA ASP A 83 1.69 6.31 -13.55
C ASP A 83 1.64 5.05 -12.70
N VAL A 84 0.85 4.07 -13.16
CA VAL A 84 0.60 2.79 -12.49
C VAL A 84 1.54 1.67 -12.95
N TRP A 85 2.52 1.99 -13.78
CA TRP A 85 3.44 0.96 -14.27
C TRP A 85 4.31 0.39 -13.15
N PHE A 86 4.43 -0.93 -13.14
CA PHE A 86 5.43 -1.69 -12.42
C PHE A 86 5.83 -2.93 -13.23
N TYR A 87 6.99 -3.51 -12.92
CA TYR A 87 7.50 -4.67 -13.64
C TYR A 87 6.70 -5.94 -13.31
N LYS A 88 6.12 -6.60 -14.33
CA LYS A 88 5.18 -7.72 -14.18
C LYS A 88 5.77 -9.11 -14.49
N ASP A 89 6.92 -9.19 -15.18
CA ASP A 89 7.46 -10.47 -15.69
C ASP A 89 8.46 -11.12 -14.72
N ARG A 90 7.94 -11.86 -13.73
CA ARG A 90 8.77 -12.46 -12.68
C ARG A 90 9.90 -13.37 -13.19
N GLU A 91 9.69 -14.06 -14.32
CA GLU A 91 10.62 -15.10 -14.80
C GLU A 91 11.91 -14.48 -15.35
N LYS A 92 11.83 -13.23 -15.78
CA LYS A 92 12.96 -12.45 -16.27
C LYS A 92 13.68 -11.67 -15.17
N LEU A 93 13.15 -11.62 -13.95
CA LEU A 93 13.78 -10.92 -12.82
C LEU A 93 15.25 -11.31 -12.59
N PRO A 94 15.67 -12.59 -12.63
CA PRO A 94 17.07 -12.96 -12.45
C PRO A 94 18.01 -12.36 -13.51
N GLN A 95 17.49 -12.02 -14.70
CA GLN A 95 18.29 -11.51 -15.82
C GLN A 95 18.46 -9.98 -15.75
N ILE A 96 17.46 -9.27 -15.21
CA ILE A 96 17.39 -7.81 -15.21
C ILE A 96 17.70 -7.18 -13.86
N TRP A 97 17.66 -7.95 -12.77
CA TRP A 97 17.93 -7.48 -11.42
C TRP A 97 19.25 -8.07 -10.92
N PRO A 98 20.36 -7.31 -10.96
CA PRO A 98 21.68 -7.82 -10.59
C PRO A 98 21.80 -8.32 -9.14
N GLU A 99 20.91 -7.84 -8.25
CA GLU A 99 20.88 -8.25 -6.83
C GLU A 99 19.89 -9.40 -6.56
N TYR A 100 19.25 -9.94 -7.60
CA TYR A 100 18.28 -11.02 -7.46
C TYR A 100 18.87 -12.20 -6.68
N GLY A 101 18.16 -12.62 -5.63
CA GLY A 101 18.57 -13.75 -4.81
C GLY A 101 19.85 -13.56 -3.99
N LYS A 102 20.50 -12.38 -3.98
CA LYS A 102 21.72 -12.15 -3.20
C LYS A 102 21.47 -12.14 -1.69
N ASN A 103 20.32 -11.67 -1.24
CA ASN A 103 19.98 -11.69 0.18
C ASN A 103 19.65 -13.13 0.64
N LYS A 104 20.50 -13.69 1.50
CA LYS A 104 20.37 -15.04 2.07
C LYS A 104 19.94 -15.05 3.54
N LEU A 105 19.49 -13.93 4.08
CA LEU A 105 19.04 -13.86 5.47
C LEU A 105 17.73 -14.63 5.64
N SER A 106 17.58 -15.27 6.80
CA SER A 106 16.33 -15.94 7.16
C SER A 106 15.23 -14.92 7.44
N VAL A 107 13.97 -15.37 7.42
CA VAL A 107 12.80 -14.55 7.80
C VAL A 107 13.00 -13.92 9.18
N GLY A 108 13.46 -14.71 10.17
CA GLY A 108 13.69 -14.20 11.53
C GLY A 108 14.76 -13.10 11.59
N SER A 109 15.85 -13.24 10.83
CA SER A 109 16.87 -12.20 10.75
C SER A 109 16.38 -10.94 10.05
N LEU A 110 15.58 -11.09 8.99
CA LEU A 110 14.97 -9.96 8.28
C LEU A 110 13.94 -9.23 9.16
N TRP A 111 13.15 -9.98 9.92
CA TRP A 111 12.21 -9.44 10.90
C TRP A 111 12.91 -8.58 11.94
N LEU A 112 13.94 -9.11 12.61
CA LEU A 112 14.71 -8.35 13.60
C LEU A 112 15.38 -7.12 12.98
N LYS A 113 15.90 -7.23 11.75
CA LYS A 113 16.46 -6.08 11.04
C LYS A 113 15.41 -5.04 10.67
N MET A 114 14.19 -5.44 10.34
CA MET A 114 13.09 -4.51 10.07
C MET A 114 12.71 -3.73 11.32
N LEU A 115 12.63 -4.40 12.48
CA LEU A 115 12.38 -3.74 13.76
C LEU A 115 13.47 -2.73 14.06
N ARG A 116 14.73 -3.17 14.08
CA ARG A 116 15.89 -2.27 14.30
C ARG A 116 15.92 -1.12 13.32
N PHE A 117 15.65 -1.38 12.04
CA PHE A 117 15.64 -0.34 11.03
C PHE A 117 14.62 0.76 11.37
N TYR A 118 13.40 0.41 11.77
CA TYR A 118 12.39 1.41 12.10
C TYR A 118 12.52 1.98 13.52
N THR A 119 13.29 1.38 14.42
CA THR A 119 13.50 1.93 15.78
C THR A 119 14.79 2.72 15.93
N GLU A 120 15.84 2.35 15.18
CA GLU A 120 17.21 2.85 15.36
C GLU A 120 17.74 3.59 14.12
N ASP A 121 17.46 3.10 12.90
CA ASP A 121 18.13 3.60 11.69
C ASP A 121 17.30 4.62 10.87
N PHE A 122 15.99 4.45 10.80
CA PHE A 122 15.12 5.24 9.92
C PHE A 122 14.72 6.54 10.60
N ASP A 123 15.25 7.66 10.08
CA ASP A 123 14.84 8.98 10.54
C ASP A 123 13.46 9.35 9.99
N PHE A 124 12.44 9.11 10.82
CA PHE A 124 11.07 9.49 10.52
C PHE A 124 10.84 10.99 10.46
N GLU A 125 11.72 11.84 10.99
CA GLU A 125 11.57 13.30 10.92
C GLU A 125 12.09 13.84 9.59
N GLU A 126 13.11 13.22 9.00
CA GLU A 126 13.72 13.62 7.74
C GLU A 126 13.10 12.95 6.50
N TYR A 127 12.83 11.63 6.56
CA TYR A 127 12.52 10.83 5.36
C TYR A 127 11.06 10.39 5.24
N VAL A 128 10.70 10.08 3.99
CA VAL A 128 9.44 9.45 3.58
C VAL A 128 9.69 7.98 3.29
N ILE A 129 8.84 7.10 3.81
CA ILE A 129 8.81 5.70 3.41
C ILE A 129 8.19 5.63 2.01
N SER A 130 9.00 5.28 1.02
CA SER A 130 8.56 5.08 -0.37
C SER A 130 9.11 3.76 -0.90
N ILE A 131 8.28 3.04 -1.65
CA ILE A 131 8.66 1.82 -2.37
C ILE A 131 8.79 2.04 -3.88
N ARG A 132 8.56 3.27 -4.35
CA ARG A 132 8.57 3.63 -5.79
C ARG A 132 9.99 3.79 -6.34
N GLN A 133 10.95 4.06 -5.47
CA GLN A 133 12.34 4.33 -5.82
C GLN A 133 13.28 3.77 -4.76
N LYS A 134 14.49 3.41 -5.18
CA LYS A 134 15.53 2.93 -4.24
C LYS A 134 16.16 4.06 -3.41
N GLN A 135 16.29 5.26 -3.98
CA GLN A 135 16.88 6.41 -3.29
C GLN A 135 15.95 6.93 -2.18
N LYS A 136 16.55 7.39 -1.08
CA LYS A 136 15.82 8.05 0.01
C LYS A 136 15.06 9.26 -0.53
N LEU A 137 13.82 9.42 -0.06
CA LEU A 137 12.95 10.55 -0.38
C LEU A 137 12.81 11.43 0.86
N PHE A 138 13.08 12.72 0.74
CA PHE A 138 13.00 13.65 1.86
C PHE A 138 11.58 14.20 2.04
N LYS A 139 11.17 14.39 3.28
CA LYS A 139 9.87 15.02 3.60
C LYS A 139 9.75 16.44 3.08
N PHE A 140 10.87 17.15 3.00
CA PHE A 140 10.92 18.51 2.47
C PHE A 140 10.43 18.55 1.02
N GLU A 141 10.91 17.63 0.17
CA GLU A 141 10.52 17.50 -1.24
C GLU A 141 9.01 17.26 -1.41
N LYS A 142 8.39 16.62 -0.42
CA LYS A 142 6.95 16.31 -0.39
C LYS A 142 6.09 17.31 0.39
N MET A 143 6.71 18.33 1.01
CA MET A 143 6.04 19.22 1.97
C MET A 143 5.34 18.47 3.12
N TRP A 144 5.87 17.31 3.53
CA TRP A 144 5.32 16.46 4.60
C TRP A 144 6.07 16.58 5.93
N TYR A 145 6.85 17.66 6.11
CA TYR A 145 7.68 17.91 7.28
C TYR A 145 6.90 17.96 8.62
N LYS A 146 5.60 18.27 8.59
CA LYS A 146 4.74 18.26 9.81
C LYS A 146 4.18 16.88 10.18
N LYS A 147 4.33 15.87 9.31
CA LYS A 147 3.71 14.56 9.50
C LYS A 147 4.56 13.70 10.42
N ALA A 148 3.94 13.09 11.43
CA ALA A 148 4.66 12.24 12.38
C ALA A 148 5.34 11.05 11.67
N MET A 149 4.60 10.43 10.76
CA MET A 149 5.07 9.36 9.89
C MET A 149 4.61 9.68 8.46
N ALA A 150 5.52 9.60 7.50
CA ALA A 150 5.24 9.88 6.10
C ALA A 150 5.45 8.60 5.29
N ILE A 151 4.37 8.11 4.68
CA ILE A 151 4.36 6.90 3.86
C ILE A 151 3.71 7.27 2.53
N GLU A 152 4.48 7.28 1.47
CA GLU A 152 4.02 7.58 0.12
C GLU A 152 3.24 6.37 -0.45
N ASP A 153 2.07 6.62 -1.05
CA ASP A 153 1.42 5.63 -1.91
C ASP A 153 2.21 5.49 -3.23
N PRO A 154 2.51 4.26 -3.69
CA PRO A 154 3.39 4.03 -4.83
C PRO A 154 2.85 4.57 -6.16
N PHE A 155 1.53 4.80 -6.28
CA PHE A 155 0.91 5.35 -7.47
C PHE A 155 0.32 6.75 -7.24
N ASP A 156 -0.47 6.98 -6.19
CA ASP A 156 -0.93 8.33 -5.81
C ASP A 156 0.16 9.04 -4.99
N ILE A 157 1.16 9.61 -5.68
CA ILE A 157 2.34 10.21 -5.04
C ILE A 157 2.02 11.43 -4.15
N THR A 158 0.79 11.95 -4.21
CA THR A 158 0.31 13.04 -3.35
C THR A 158 -0.30 12.52 -2.05
N HIS A 159 -0.57 11.22 -1.98
CA HIS A 159 -1.20 10.58 -0.84
C HIS A 159 -0.17 10.08 0.18
N ASN A 160 -0.27 10.64 1.39
CA ASN A 160 0.43 10.14 2.55
C ASN A 160 -0.49 9.21 3.37
N LEU A 161 -0.19 7.91 3.39
CA LEU A 161 -0.92 6.89 4.16
C LEU A 161 -0.81 7.11 5.69
N GLY A 162 0.28 7.73 6.14
CA GLY A 162 0.46 8.19 7.52
C GLY A 162 -0.24 9.51 7.84
N GLY A 163 -1.00 10.09 6.90
CA GLY A 163 -1.53 11.45 6.99
C GLY A 163 -2.47 11.71 8.17
N ALA A 164 -3.14 10.66 8.68
CA ALA A 164 -4.06 10.69 9.81
C ALA A 164 -3.40 10.34 11.16
N LEU A 165 -2.13 9.93 11.17
CA LEU A 165 -1.44 9.54 12.40
C LEU A 165 -1.04 10.76 13.21
N SER A 166 -1.48 10.78 14.47
CA SER A 166 -0.96 11.74 15.46
C SER A 166 0.45 11.33 15.93
N ARG A 167 1.21 12.27 16.49
CA ARG A 167 2.50 11.97 17.14
C ARG A 167 2.36 10.93 18.26
N LYS A 168 1.25 10.97 19.01
CA LYS A 168 0.95 10.02 20.09
C LYS A 168 0.66 8.62 19.53
N SER A 169 -0.05 8.54 18.41
CA SER A 169 -0.33 7.27 17.70
C SER A 169 0.95 6.66 17.13
N LYS A 170 1.87 7.47 16.59
CA LYS A 170 3.19 7.01 16.12
C LYS A 170 3.98 6.33 17.24
N LEU A 171 4.04 6.95 18.42
CA LEU A 171 4.80 6.39 19.54
C LEU A 171 4.24 5.02 19.95
N LEU A 172 2.91 4.87 19.98
CA LEU A 172 2.27 3.60 20.28
C LEU A 172 2.59 2.53 19.22
N ILE A 173 2.56 2.88 17.94
CA ILE A 173 2.89 1.95 16.84
C ILE A 173 4.33 1.45 16.97
N ILE A 174 5.29 2.35 17.20
CA ILE A 174 6.71 1.98 17.31
C ILE A 174 6.97 1.09 18.54
N ILE A 175 6.25 1.30 19.64
CA ILE A 175 6.38 0.46 20.85
C ILE A 175 5.74 -0.93 20.67
N LEU A 176 4.73 -1.06 19.81
CA LEU A 176 4.01 -2.32 19.56
C LEU A 176 4.61 -3.17 18.44
N MET A 177 5.59 -2.66 17.69
CA MET A 177 6.34 -3.40 16.67
C MET A 177 7.46 -4.22 17.31
#